data_AF-A0A520ZZG4-F1
#
_entry.id   AF-A0A520ZZG4-F1
#
_cell.length_a   1.000
_cell.length_b   1.000
_cell.length_c   1.000
_cell.angle_alpha   90.00
_cell.angle_beta   90.00
_cell.angle_gamma   90.00
#
_symmetry.space_group_name_H-M   'P 1'
#
loop_
_entity.id
_entity.type
_entity.pdbx_description
1 polymer ?
#
loop_
_entity_poly.entity_id
_entity_poly.type
_entity_poly.pdbx_seq_one_letter_code
_entity_poly.pdbx_strand_id
1 'polypeptide(L)'
;MPLCSSAESEDQATSTSLLDDLERSLELGRHERLVKEKQNPDHRLSDFTTDGCSGGLSVGWQHLSQKIDFLKKVHGELPPWEPCCVSHDRLYHEAGEGDISAEKSFEARRQADEELRGCVLDTGVSRASELSSEYGLSVEEVGKVYEVIGDLMYRAVRIGGVPCSGLPWRWGYGWPDCN
;
A
#
# COMPACT_ATOMS: atom_id res chain seq x y z
N MET A 1 -15.82 -0.24 41.45
CA MET A 1 -15.33 0.39 40.21
C MET A 1 -14.35 -0.58 39.55
N PRO A 2 -14.35 -0.79 38.22
CA PRO A 2 -15.13 -0.15 37.15
C PRO A 2 -16.13 -1.11 36.42
N LEU A 3 -17.04 -0.50 35.68
CA LEU A 3 -18.02 -1.09 34.74
C LEU A 3 -17.66 -0.60 33.32
N CYS A 4 -17.94 -1.45 32.32
CA CYS A 4 -18.08 -1.20 30.88
C CYS A 4 -16.83 -0.86 30.05
N SER A 5 -16.37 -1.84 29.26
CA SER A 5 -15.42 -1.71 28.14
C SER A 5 -15.88 -2.54 26.92
N SER A 6 -17.20 -2.73 26.76
CA SER A 6 -17.76 -3.66 25.76
C SER A 6 -18.51 -2.96 24.62
N ALA A 7 -19.07 -1.77 24.87
CA ALA A 7 -19.87 -1.05 23.88
C ALA A 7 -19.02 -0.39 22.79
N GLU A 8 -17.83 0.11 23.12
CA GLU A 8 -16.94 0.81 22.15
C GLU A 8 -16.34 -0.16 21.12
N SER A 9 -16.11 -1.42 21.49
CA SER A 9 -15.59 -2.44 20.58
C SER A 9 -16.61 -2.94 19.56
N GLU A 10 -17.89 -3.04 19.95
CA GLU A 10 -18.96 -3.53 19.06
C GLU A 10 -19.34 -2.49 18.00
N ASP A 11 -19.37 -1.21 18.37
CA ASP A 11 -19.71 -0.10 17.47
C ASP A 11 -18.58 0.16 16.43
N GLN A 12 -17.32 0.06 16.86
CA GLN A 12 -16.16 0.16 15.94
C GLN A 12 -16.07 -1.02 14.97
N ALA A 13 -16.31 -2.25 15.45
CA ALA A 13 -16.32 -3.43 14.59
C ALA A 13 -17.45 -3.37 13.55
N THR A 14 -18.64 -2.91 13.96
CA THR A 14 -19.81 -2.76 13.07
C THR A 14 -19.58 -1.68 12.01
N SER A 15 -19.02 -0.52 12.41
CA SER A 15 -18.69 0.57 11.47
C SER A 15 -17.64 0.15 10.45
N THR A 16 -16.59 -0.56 10.88
CA THR A 16 -15.54 -1.08 9.99
C THR A 16 -16.11 -2.10 8.99
N SER A 17 -16.97 -3.01 9.46
CA SER A 17 -17.68 -3.98 8.60
C SER A 17 -18.53 -3.31 7.52
N LEU A 18 -19.22 -2.22 7.84
CA LEU A 18 -20.06 -1.49 6.86
C LEU A 18 -19.23 -0.77 5.80
N LEU A 19 -18.08 -0.20 6.19
CA LEU A 19 -17.15 0.43 5.25
C LEU A 19 -16.53 -0.60 4.31
N ASP A 20 -16.10 -1.74 4.83
CA ASP A 20 -15.54 -2.84 4.05
C ASP A 20 -16.56 -3.40 3.04
N ASP A 21 -17.83 -3.56 3.46
CA ASP A 21 -18.91 -3.99 2.59
C ASP A 21 -19.21 -2.97 1.46
N LEU A 22 -19.19 -1.68 1.79
CA LEU A 22 -19.37 -0.62 0.81
C LEU A 22 -18.21 -0.59 -0.20
N GLU A 23 -16.96 -0.61 0.28
CA GLU A 23 -15.77 -0.64 -0.56
C GLU A 23 -15.80 -1.83 -1.53
N ARG A 24 -16.11 -3.03 -0.99
CA ARG A 24 -16.29 -4.24 -1.79
C ARG A 24 -17.35 -4.03 -2.88
N SER A 25 -18.51 -3.48 -2.54
CA SER A 25 -19.59 -3.24 -3.51
C SER A 25 -19.21 -2.27 -4.62
N LEU A 26 -18.35 -1.28 -4.33
CA LEU A 26 -17.90 -0.26 -5.29
C LEU A 26 -16.78 -0.77 -6.20
N GLU A 27 -15.90 -1.64 -5.70
CA GLU A 27 -14.74 -2.14 -6.45
C GLU A 27 -15.02 -3.42 -7.24
N LEU A 28 -15.95 -4.29 -6.80
CA LEU A 28 -16.16 -5.62 -7.39
C LEU A 28 -16.37 -5.59 -8.91
N GLY A 29 -17.19 -4.68 -9.43
CA GLY A 29 -17.43 -4.58 -10.88
C GLY A 29 -16.17 -4.23 -11.69
N ARG A 30 -15.16 -3.61 -11.06
CA ARG A 30 -13.86 -3.36 -11.70
C ARG A 30 -12.95 -4.58 -11.64
N HIS A 31 -13.00 -5.35 -10.55
CA HIS A 31 -12.32 -6.65 -10.47
C HIS A 31 -12.88 -7.65 -11.48
N GLU A 32 -14.20 -7.69 -11.70
CA GLU A 32 -14.81 -8.51 -12.73
C GLU A 32 -14.29 -8.19 -14.14
N ARG A 33 -14.11 -6.90 -14.45
CA ARG A 33 -13.53 -6.47 -15.72
C ARG A 33 -12.07 -6.90 -15.84
N LEU A 34 -11.25 -6.67 -14.81
CA LEU A 34 -9.87 -7.11 -14.82
C LEU A 34 -9.74 -8.63 -15.01
N VAL A 35 -10.55 -9.43 -14.30
CA VAL A 35 -10.53 -10.90 -14.43
C VAL A 35 -10.85 -11.33 -15.87
N LYS A 36 -11.80 -10.66 -16.55
CA LYS A 36 -12.06 -10.91 -17.98
C LYS A 36 -10.84 -10.63 -18.85
N GLU A 37 -10.12 -9.54 -18.58
CA GLU A 37 -8.88 -9.22 -19.32
C GLU A 37 -7.78 -10.26 -19.08
N LYS A 38 -7.64 -10.76 -17.84
CA LYS A 38 -6.68 -11.82 -17.49
C LYS A 38 -6.99 -13.16 -18.16
N GLN A 39 -8.28 -13.45 -18.36
CA GLN A 39 -8.77 -14.68 -18.99
C GLN A 39 -8.74 -14.64 -20.52
N ASN A 40 -8.48 -13.49 -21.14
CA ASN A 40 -8.38 -13.38 -22.58
C ASN A 40 -7.10 -14.10 -23.08
N PRO A 41 -7.22 -15.11 -23.97
CA PRO A 41 -6.07 -15.89 -24.43
C PRO A 41 -5.05 -15.08 -25.23
N ASP A 42 -5.43 -13.92 -25.77
CA ASP A 42 -4.53 -13.02 -26.49
C ASP A 42 -3.79 -12.04 -25.56
N HIS A 43 -4.23 -11.94 -24.30
CA HIS A 43 -3.62 -11.06 -23.32
C HIS A 43 -2.52 -11.78 -22.54
N ARG A 44 -1.46 -11.03 -22.25
CA ARG A 44 -0.29 -11.50 -21.50
C ARG A 44 0.10 -10.41 -20.52
N LEU A 45 0.62 -10.83 -19.38
CA LEU A 45 1.24 -9.95 -18.42
C LEU A 45 2.48 -9.30 -19.08
N SER A 46 2.61 -7.98 -18.97
CA SER A 46 3.77 -7.25 -19.47
C SER A 46 5.02 -7.51 -18.63
N ASP A 47 6.15 -6.95 -19.06
CA ASP A 47 7.34 -6.88 -18.22
C ASP A 47 7.08 -5.98 -17.00
N PHE A 48 7.62 -6.39 -15.85
CA PHE A 48 7.49 -5.63 -14.61
C PHE A 48 8.27 -4.31 -14.65
N THR A 49 7.63 -3.22 -14.21
CA THR A 49 8.22 -1.89 -14.09
C THR A 49 7.84 -1.27 -12.74
N THR A 50 8.72 -0.51 -12.12
CA THR A 50 8.44 0.20 -10.85
C THR A 50 9.05 1.61 -10.89
N ASP A 51 8.38 2.57 -10.25
CA ASP A 51 8.90 3.92 -10.02
C ASP A 51 9.37 4.14 -8.56
N GLY A 52 9.51 3.04 -7.80
CA GLY A 52 9.81 3.07 -6.37
C GLY A 52 8.52 3.29 -5.59
N CYS A 53 8.46 4.33 -4.76
CA CYS A 53 7.19 4.77 -4.19
C CYS A 53 6.52 5.77 -5.14
N SER A 54 5.34 5.39 -5.65
CA SER A 54 4.61 6.12 -6.68
C SER A 54 4.23 7.56 -6.31
N GLY A 55 3.79 8.32 -7.31
CA GLY A 55 3.48 9.75 -7.17
C GLY A 55 4.73 10.63 -7.14
N GLY A 56 5.88 10.09 -7.56
CA GLY A 56 7.16 10.80 -7.59
C GLY A 56 7.85 10.90 -6.22
N LEU A 57 7.43 10.12 -5.21
CA LEU A 57 8.02 10.17 -3.88
C LEU A 57 9.49 9.79 -3.89
N SER A 58 9.87 8.68 -4.55
CA SER A 58 11.27 8.26 -4.65
C SER A 58 12.15 9.31 -5.35
N VAL A 59 11.67 9.86 -6.46
CA VAL A 59 12.38 10.92 -7.21
C VAL A 59 12.54 12.19 -6.38
N GLY A 60 11.46 12.64 -5.72
CA GLY A 60 11.49 13.81 -4.84
C GLY A 60 12.41 13.62 -3.63
N TRP A 61 12.41 12.42 -3.05
CA TRP A 61 13.30 12.06 -1.95
C TRP A 61 14.77 12.13 -2.38
N GLN A 62 15.10 11.51 -3.51
CA GLN A 62 16.44 11.54 -4.06
C GLN A 62 16.91 12.98 -4.28
N HIS A 63 16.05 13.82 -4.85
CA HIS A 63 16.35 15.23 -5.04
C HIS A 63 16.59 15.99 -3.72
N LEU A 64 15.79 15.73 -2.69
CA LEU A 64 15.96 16.36 -1.37
C LEU A 64 17.23 15.86 -0.66
N SER A 65 17.54 14.57 -0.75
CA SER A 65 18.73 13.98 -0.14
C SER A 65 20.02 14.58 -0.70
N GLN A 66 20.04 14.94 -2.00
CA GLN A 66 21.19 15.60 -2.62
C GLN A 66 21.40 17.05 -2.15
N LYS A 67 20.38 17.66 -1.54
CA LYS A 67 20.40 19.08 -1.11
C LYS A 67 20.50 19.25 0.40
N ILE A 68 20.05 18.26 1.17
CA ILE A 68 19.98 18.30 2.62
C ILE A 68 20.88 17.19 3.16
N ASP A 69 22.11 17.53 3.50
CA ASP A 69 23.13 16.58 3.98
C ASP A 69 22.63 15.73 5.15
N PHE A 70 21.90 16.36 6.07
CA PHE A 70 21.30 15.66 7.21
C PHE A 70 20.32 14.57 6.77
N LEU A 71 19.45 14.84 5.79
CA LEU A 71 18.50 13.87 5.28
C LEU A 71 19.23 12.68 4.64
N LYS A 72 20.23 12.94 3.79
CA LYS A 72 21.03 11.89 3.17
C LYS A 72 21.81 11.06 4.19
N LYS A 73 22.39 11.72 5.20
CA LYS A 73 23.16 11.04 6.25
C LYS A 73 22.28 10.10 7.08
N VAL A 74 21.08 10.56 7.47
CA VAL A 74 20.22 9.81 8.39
C VAL A 74 19.30 8.83 7.67
N HIS A 75 18.88 9.11 6.43
CA HIS A 75 17.91 8.29 5.71
C HIS A 75 18.40 7.72 4.38
N GLY A 76 19.57 8.12 3.89
CA GLY A 76 20.08 7.69 2.59
C GLY A 76 19.49 8.47 1.42
N GLU A 77 19.79 7.99 0.22
CA GLU A 77 19.41 8.64 -1.04
C GLU A 77 17.96 8.35 -1.47
N LEU A 78 17.32 7.37 -0.84
CA LEU A 78 15.98 6.88 -1.18
C LEU A 78 15.14 6.75 0.08
N PRO A 79 13.80 6.74 -0.03
CA PRO A 79 12.95 6.49 1.11
C PRO A 79 13.32 5.13 1.74
N PRO A 80 13.44 5.06 3.08
CA PRO A 80 13.84 3.83 3.76
C PRO A 80 12.84 2.68 3.57
N TRP A 81 11.60 2.99 3.18
CA TRP A 81 10.54 2.03 2.87
C TRP A 81 10.33 1.81 1.36
N GLU A 82 11.19 2.33 0.48
CA GLU A 82 11.07 2.08 -0.97
C GLU A 82 11.04 0.58 -1.33
N PRO A 83 11.82 -0.31 -0.69
CA PRO A 83 11.69 -1.74 -0.94
C PRO A 83 10.28 -2.30 -0.68
N CYS A 84 9.52 -1.72 0.26
CA CYS A 84 8.13 -2.07 0.51
C CYS A 84 7.24 -1.68 -0.69
N CYS A 85 7.44 -0.48 -1.24
CA CYS A 85 6.73 -0.01 -2.43
C CYS A 85 7.04 -0.90 -3.65
N VAL A 86 8.31 -1.22 -3.89
CA VAL A 86 8.71 -2.10 -5.01
C VAL A 86 8.10 -3.51 -4.88
N SER A 87 7.96 -4.02 -3.66
CA SER A 87 7.32 -5.32 -3.40
C SER A 87 5.80 -5.24 -3.66
N HIS A 88 5.16 -4.16 -3.22
CA HIS A 88 3.75 -3.87 -3.49
C HIS A 88 3.45 -3.72 -4.98
N ASP A 89 4.31 -3.01 -5.72
CA ASP A 89 4.21 -2.86 -7.17
C ASP A 89 4.20 -4.20 -7.90
N ARG A 90 4.92 -5.21 -7.40
CA ARG A 90 4.93 -6.56 -8.01
C ARG A 90 3.58 -7.24 -7.85
N LEU A 91 2.99 -7.16 -6.66
CA LEU A 91 1.66 -7.69 -6.39
C LEU A 91 0.62 -6.98 -7.26
N TYR A 92 0.72 -5.66 -7.38
CA TYR A 92 -0.14 -4.84 -8.21
C TYR A 92 0.02 -5.11 -9.71
N HIS A 93 1.24 -5.39 -10.16
CA HIS A 93 1.51 -5.76 -11.54
C HIS A 93 0.77 -7.05 -11.91
N GLU A 94 0.95 -8.08 -11.09
CA GLU A 94 0.43 -9.44 -11.33
C GLU A 94 -1.09 -9.53 -11.12
N ALA A 95 -1.60 -8.76 -10.16
CA ALA A 95 -2.99 -8.77 -9.72
C ALA A 95 -3.51 -10.15 -9.26
N GLY A 96 -2.67 -10.86 -8.50
CA GLY A 96 -2.94 -12.23 -8.06
C GLY A 96 -2.86 -13.26 -9.20
N GLU A 97 -3.15 -14.52 -8.89
CA GLU A 97 -3.05 -15.63 -9.85
C GLU A 97 -3.98 -15.46 -11.07
N GLY A 98 -3.67 -16.14 -12.18
CA GLY A 98 -4.35 -15.95 -13.47
C GLY A 98 -5.84 -16.32 -13.47
N ASP A 99 -6.24 -17.41 -12.79
CA ASP A 99 -7.62 -17.87 -12.70
C ASP A 99 -8.20 -17.63 -11.29
N ILE A 100 -8.52 -16.37 -10.99
CA ILE A 100 -9.12 -15.96 -9.72
C ILE A 100 -10.48 -15.31 -9.95
N SER A 101 -11.40 -15.50 -9.00
CA SER A 101 -12.67 -14.78 -9.01
C SER A 101 -12.47 -13.29 -8.67
N ALA A 102 -13.47 -12.46 -8.97
CA ALA A 102 -13.42 -11.03 -8.65
C ALA A 102 -13.26 -10.79 -7.14
N GLU A 103 -13.91 -11.61 -6.31
CA GLU A 103 -13.81 -11.55 -4.84
C GLU A 103 -12.41 -11.92 -4.36
N LYS A 104 -11.81 -12.97 -4.92
CA LYS A 104 -10.42 -13.33 -4.61
C LYS A 104 -9.44 -12.26 -5.07
N SER A 105 -9.72 -11.61 -6.21
CA SER A 105 -8.91 -10.49 -6.67
C SER A 105 -9.04 -9.26 -5.77
N PHE A 106 -10.23 -8.98 -5.24
CA PHE A 106 -10.44 -7.90 -4.27
C PHE A 106 -9.66 -8.17 -2.98
N GLU A 107 -9.76 -9.40 -2.46
CA GLU A 107 -9.05 -9.80 -1.25
C GLU A 107 -7.53 -9.78 -1.44
N ALA A 108 -7.03 -10.28 -2.56
CA ALA A 108 -5.59 -10.24 -2.87
C ALA A 108 -5.07 -8.80 -2.95
N ARG A 109 -5.87 -7.86 -3.48
CA ARG A 109 -5.53 -6.44 -3.52
C ARG A 109 -5.47 -5.86 -2.11
N ARG A 110 -6.50 -6.10 -1.29
CA ARG A 110 -6.53 -5.68 0.12
C ARG A 110 -5.33 -6.22 0.89
N GLN A 111 -5.04 -7.51 0.73
CA GLN A 111 -3.89 -8.15 1.35
C GLN A 111 -2.57 -7.48 0.94
N ALA A 112 -2.37 -7.20 -0.35
CA ALA A 112 -1.18 -6.48 -0.82
C ALA A 112 -1.04 -5.11 -0.14
N ASP A 113 -2.14 -4.38 0.02
CA ASP A 113 -2.17 -3.07 0.68
C ASP A 113 -1.85 -3.16 2.19
N GLU A 114 -2.36 -4.19 2.86
CA GLU A 114 -2.04 -4.49 4.27
C GLU A 114 -0.58 -4.92 4.44
N GLU A 115 -0.02 -5.71 3.50
CA GLU A 115 1.38 -6.09 3.47
C GLU A 115 2.31 -4.88 3.30
N LEU A 116 1.95 -3.93 2.43
CA LEU A 116 2.67 -2.66 2.30
C LEU A 116 2.69 -1.90 3.63
N ARG A 117 1.53 -1.75 4.27
CA ARG A 117 1.41 -1.09 5.57
C ARG A 117 2.31 -1.77 6.60
N GLY A 118 2.22 -3.10 6.74
CA GLY A 118 3.04 -3.88 7.66
C GLY A 118 4.55 -3.69 7.43
N CYS A 119 4.99 -3.77 6.18
CA CYS A 119 6.40 -3.56 5.81
C CYS A 119 6.92 -2.16 6.20
N VAL A 120 6.08 -1.12 6.05
CA VAL A 120 6.43 0.24 6.48
C VAL A 120 6.55 0.33 8.00
N LEU A 121 5.66 -0.31 8.76
CA LEU A 121 5.75 -0.37 10.22
C LEU A 121 7.04 -1.08 10.68
N ASP A 122 7.38 -2.20 10.06
CA ASP A 122 8.61 -2.96 10.36
C ASP A 122 9.87 -2.16 10.04
N THR A 123 9.82 -1.34 8.98
CA THR A 123 10.87 -0.35 8.68
C THR A 123 11.01 0.66 9.83
N GLY A 124 9.91 1.09 10.44
CA GLY A 124 9.91 1.95 11.61
C GLY A 124 10.55 1.28 12.83
N VAL A 125 10.12 0.06 13.15
CA VAL A 125 10.64 -0.71 14.28
C VAL A 125 12.15 -0.93 14.17
N SER A 126 12.62 -1.38 12.99
CA SER A 126 14.04 -1.65 12.77
C SER A 126 14.93 -0.40 12.87
N ARG A 127 14.38 0.78 12.58
CA ARG A 127 15.12 2.06 12.61
C ARG A 127 14.91 2.87 13.88
N ALA A 128 14.02 2.43 14.78
CA ALA A 128 13.56 3.25 15.90
C ALA A 128 14.69 3.66 16.86
N SER A 129 15.62 2.75 17.16
CA SER A 129 16.74 3.05 18.06
C SER A 129 17.71 4.08 17.47
N GLU A 130 18.00 4.00 16.18
CA GLU A 130 18.90 4.93 15.49
C GLU A 130 18.26 6.32 15.40
N LEU A 131 17.02 6.38 14.93
CA LEU A 131 16.28 7.63 14.76
C LEU A 131 15.97 8.31 16.09
N SER A 132 15.73 7.52 17.15
CA SER A 132 15.58 8.04 18.51
C SER A 132 16.81 8.86 18.93
N SER A 133 18.01 8.32 18.67
CA SER A 133 19.27 9.01 18.97
C SER A 133 19.50 10.23 18.09
N GLU A 134 19.26 10.12 16.77
CA GLU A 134 19.53 11.21 15.82
C GLU A 134 18.57 12.40 15.99
N TYR A 135 17.30 12.15 16.33
CA TYR A 135 16.27 13.18 16.44
C TYR A 135 15.93 13.59 17.87
N GLY A 136 16.48 12.91 18.89
CA GLY A 136 16.14 13.16 20.29
C GLY A 136 14.70 12.78 20.64
N LEU A 137 14.10 11.87 19.87
CA LEU A 137 12.77 11.32 20.09
C LEU A 137 12.86 10.03 20.89
N SER A 138 11.78 9.63 21.55
CA SER A 138 11.64 8.27 22.07
C SER A 138 11.42 7.25 20.93
N VAL A 139 11.77 5.99 21.19
CA VAL A 139 11.47 4.86 20.30
C VAL A 139 9.97 4.77 19.98
N GLU A 140 9.12 5.08 20.96
CA GLU A 140 7.66 5.09 20.79
C GLU A 140 7.20 6.21 19.84
N GLU A 141 7.77 7.41 19.95
CA GLU A 141 7.47 8.52 19.03
C GLU A 141 7.89 8.21 17.60
N VAL A 142 9.06 7.58 17.40
CA VAL A 142 9.47 7.12 16.07
C VAL A 142 8.47 6.10 15.53
N GLY A 143 8.05 5.14 16.35
CA GLY A 143 7.02 4.16 15.98
C GLY A 143 5.72 4.82 15.52
N LYS A 144 5.21 5.81 16.26
CA LYS A 144 4.00 6.56 15.90
C LYS A 144 4.12 7.30 14.57
N VAL A 145 5.31 7.84 14.25
CA VAL A 145 5.53 8.47 12.93
C VAL A 145 5.38 7.46 11.81
N TYR A 146 5.98 6.27 11.95
CA TYR A 146 5.85 5.21 10.93
C TYR A 146 4.44 4.62 10.86
N GLU A 147 3.71 4.57 11.97
CA GLU A 147 2.29 4.21 11.99
C GLU A 147 1.47 5.16 11.12
N VAL A 148 1.65 6.47 11.30
CA VAL A 148 0.99 7.47 10.47
C VAL A 148 1.37 7.33 8.99
N ILE A 149 2.66 7.10 8.68
CA ILE A 149 3.12 6.92 7.30
C ILE A 149 2.45 5.67 6.68
N GLY A 150 2.51 4.53 7.37
CA GLY A 150 1.91 3.28 6.90
C GLY A 150 0.40 3.40 6.68
N ASP A 151 -0.31 4.05 7.60
CA ASP A 151 -1.76 4.29 7.50
C ASP A 151 -2.13 5.19 6.32
N LEU A 152 -1.36 6.25 6.09
CA LEU A 152 -1.57 7.15 4.95
C LEU A 152 -1.29 6.42 3.63
N MET A 153 -0.23 5.62 3.57
CA MET A 153 0.09 4.82 2.39
C MET A 153 -1.01 3.80 2.10
N TYR A 154 -1.46 3.04 3.11
CA TYR A 154 -2.59 2.11 2.97
C TYR A 154 -3.81 2.78 2.34
N ARG A 155 -4.25 3.92 2.91
CA ARG A 155 -5.42 4.64 2.39
C ARG A 155 -5.20 5.17 0.96
N ALA A 156 -4.00 5.66 0.67
CA ALA A 156 -3.67 6.15 -0.66
C ALA A 156 -3.75 5.05 -1.73
N VAL A 157 -3.24 3.85 -1.44
CA VAL A 157 -3.29 2.73 -2.40
C VAL A 157 -4.68 2.08 -2.50
N ARG A 158 -5.46 2.04 -1.41
CA ARG A 158 -6.88 1.64 -1.44
C ARG A 158 -7.70 2.52 -2.39
N ILE A 159 -7.48 3.84 -2.36
CA ILE A 159 -8.24 4.78 -3.20
C ILE A 159 -7.67 4.89 -4.62
N GLY A 160 -6.34 5.01 -4.75
CA GLY A 160 -5.68 5.29 -6.02
C GLY A 160 -5.36 4.05 -6.86
N GLY A 161 -5.34 2.87 -6.24
CA GLY A 161 -4.91 1.62 -6.86
C GLY A 161 -6.04 0.82 -7.54
N VAL A 162 -7.26 1.33 -7.57
CA VAL A 162 -8.42 0.53 -8.01
C VAL A 162 -8.24 0.03 -9.46
N PRO A 163 -8.61 -1.24 -9.79
CA PRO A 163 -8.45 -1.79 -11.13
C PRO A 163 -9.25 -1.03 -12.19
N CYS A 164 -8.83 -1.16 -13.45
CA CYS A 164 -9.50 -0.55 -14.60
C CYS A 164 -9.70 0.98 -14.45
N SER A 165 -8.80 1.68 -13.77
CA SER A 165 -8.83 3.13 -13.57
C SER A 165 -8.09 3.91 -14.66
N GLY A 166 -7.32 3.23 -15.51
CA GLY A 166 -6.39 3.84 -16.47
C GLY A 166 -5.13 4.45 -15.81
N LEU A 167 -4.99 4.32 -14.49
CA LEU A 167 -3.79 4.75 -13.78
C LEU A 167 -2.65 3.73 -14.01
N PRO A 168 -1.40 4.17 -14.16
CA PRO A 168 -0.28 3.28 -14.45
C PRO A 168 0.18 2.45 -13.25
N TRP A 169 -0.34 2.73 -12.05
CA TRP A 169 -0.11 2.00 -10.79
C TRP A 169 -1.39 1.30 -10.29
N ARG A 170 -2.37 1.06 -11.17
CA ARG A 170 -3.60 0.35 -10.78
C ARG A 170 -3.31 -1.11 -10.45
N TRP A 171 -4.17 -1.73 -9.65
CA TRP A 171 -4.22 -3.18 -9.52
C TRP A 171 -4.44 -3.81 -10.90
N GLY A 172 -3.49 -4.62 -11.32
CA GLY A 172 -3.42 -5.23 -12.63
C GLY A 172 -2.79 -4.35 -13.70
N TYR A 173 -1.90 -3.40 -13.34
CA TYR A 173 -1.29 -2.52 -14.35
C TYR A 173 -0.41 -3.26 -15.36
N GLY A 174 0.05 -4.48 -15.04
CA GLY A 174 0.75 -5.35 -15.99
C GLY A 174 -0.14 -5.99 -17.05
N TRP A 175 -1.46 -5.93 -16.87
CA TRP A 175 -2.44 -6.40 -17.85
C TRP A 175 -2.90 -5.24 -18.74
N PRO A 176 -3.47 -5.52 -19.93
CA PRO A 176 -4.12 -4.50 -20.74
C PRO A 176 -5.17 -3.70 -19.95
N ASP A 177 -5.43 -2.46 -20.37
CA ASP A 177 -6.52 -1.67 -19.81
C ASP A 177 -7.87 -2.34 -20.12
N CYS A 178 -8.78 -2.26 -19.17
CA CYS A 178 -10.11 -2.85 -19.30
C CYS A 178 -10.96 -2.00 -20.24
N ASN A 179 -11.53 -2.62 -21.29
CA ASN A 179 -12.42 -1.95 -22.25
C ASN A 179 -13.90 -2.10 -21.88
#